data_AF-C7RHZ4-F1
#
_entry.id   AF-C7RHZ4-F1
#
_cell.length_a   1.000
_cell.length_b   1.000
_cell.length_c   1.000
_cell.angle_alpha   90.00
_cell.angle_beta   90.00
_cell.angle_gamma   90.00
#
_symmetry.space_group_name_H-M   'P 1'
#
loop_
_entity.id
_entity.type
_entity.pdbx_description
1 polymer ?
#
loop_
_entity_poly.entity_id
_entity_poly.type
_entity_poly.pdbx_seq_one_letter_code
_entity_poly.pdbx_strand_id
1 'polypeptide(L)'
;MWLILSILSAFFAAVTSILAKIGIENVNSNLATAIRTLVVVGMSWFIVFITNAQSGIHDISHKSWLFLILSGLATGFSWLCYYAAIKNGEVAKVTAIDKTSVLITFALAFIFLGEEFSRKSIIGAILIGIGSLVMVI
;
A
#
# COMPACT_ATOMS: atom_id res chain seq x y z
N MET A 1 12.40 -1.43 16.73
CA MET A 1 10.91 -1.47 16.62
C MET A 1 10.45 -1.30 15.16
N TRP A 2 10.73 -0.17 14.50
CA TRP A 2 10.27 0.09 13.12
C TRP A 2 10.72 -0.97 12.10
N LEU A 3 11.96 -1.45 12.18
CA LEU A 3 12.49 -2.46 11.23
C LEU A 3 11.73 -3.79 11.29
N ILE A 4 11.41 -4.28 12.50
CA ILE A 4 10.65 -5.52 12.69
C ILE A 4 9.24 -5.36 12.11
N LEU A 5 8.59 -4.22 12.38
CA LEU A 5 7.26 -3.92 11.84
C LEU A 5 7.27 -3.79 10.32
N SER A 6 8.32 -3.24 9.71
CA SER A 6 8.48 -3.16 8.26
C SER A 6 8.65 -4.54 7.62
N ILE A 7 9.44 -5.43 8.23
CA ILE A 7 9.58 -6.82 7.77
C ILE A 7 8.24 -7.54 7.84
N LEU A 8 7.53 -7.38 8.95
CA LEU A 8 6.22 -7.99 9.14
C LEU A 8 5.18 -7.45 8.13
N SER A 9 5.22 -6.15 7.83
CA SER A 9 4.41 -5.52 6.78
C SER A 9 4.71 -6.12 5.40
N ALA A 10 6.00 -6.31 5.05
CA ALA A 10 6.38 -6.94 3.79
C ALA A 10 5.88 -8.39 3.70
N PHE A 11 5.97 -9.16 4.80
CA PHE A 11 5.42 -10.51 4.88
C PHE A 11 3.91 -10.54 4.66
N PHE A 12 3.14 -9.70 5.36
CA PHE A 12 1.69 -9.63 5.19
C PHE A 12 1.28 -9.13 3.82
N ALA A 13 2.04 -8.20 3.22
CA ALA A 13 1.81 -7.75 1.85
C ALA A 13 1.96 -8.92 0.86
N ALA A 14 3.01 -9.74 0.99
CA ALA A 14 3.21 -10.92 0.14
C ALA A 14 2.07 -11.94 0.30
N VAL A 15 1.69 -12.27 1.54
CA VAL A 15 0.56 -13.17 1.82
C VAL A 15 -0.74 -12.63 1.20
N THR A 16 -0.98 -11.33 1.35
CA THR A 16 -2.16 -10.65 0.80
C THR A 16 -2.22 -10.76 -0.72
N SER A 17 -1.11 -10.59 -1.43
CA SER A 17 -1.07 -10.68 -2.90
C SER A 17 -1.36 -12.08 -3.40
N ILE A 18 -0.86 -13.12 -2.71
CA ILE A 18 -1.14 -14.52 -3.06
C ILE A 18 -2.62 -14.87 -2.79
N LEU A 19 -3.13 -14.55 -1.59
CA LEU A 19 -4.53 -14.78 -1.25
C LEU A 19 -5.49 -14.02 -2.18
N ALA A 20 -5.13 -12.79 -2.56
CA ALA A 20 -5.92 -12.01 -3.51
C ALA A 20 -5.94 -12.63 -4.90
N LYS A 21 -4.81 -13.13 -5.41
CA LYS A 21 -4.79 -13.82 -6.72
C LYS A 21 -5.75 -15.01 -6.73
N ILE A 22 -5.69 -15.85 -5.68
CA ILE A 22 -6.57 -17.02 -5.53
C ILE A 22 -8.04 -16.59 -5.40
N GLY A 23 -8.33 -15.58 -4.58
CA GLY A 23 -9.69 -15.12 -4.33
C GLY A 23 -10.36 -14.39 -5.51
N ILE A 24 -9.57 -13.81 -6.42
CA ILE A 24 -10.06 -12.98 -7.54
C ILE A 24 -10.16 -13.76 -8.86
N GLU A 25 -9.57 -14.95 -8.95
CA GLU A 25 -9.49 -15.75 -10.18
C GLU A 25 -10.85 -15.91 -10.88
N ASN A 26 -11.88 -16.27 -10.12
CA ASN A 26 -13.23 -16.53 -10.65
C ASN A 26 -14.26 -15.43 -10.32
N VAL A 27 -13.82 -14.29 -9.77
CA VAL A 27 -14.71 -13.23 -9.28
C VAL A 27 -14.32 -11.89 -9.90
N ASN A 28 -15.24 -10.94 -10.00
CA ASN A 28 -14.90 -9.59 -10.40
C ASN A 28 -13.89 -8.97 -9.40
N SER A 29 -12.77 -8.42 -9.88
CA SER A 29 -11.71 -7.87 -9.03
C SER A 29 -12.16 -6.67 -8.19
N ASN A 30 -13.09 -5.86 -8.71
CA ASN A 30 -13.63 -4.72 -7.98
C ASN A 30 -14.53 -5.19 -6.84
N LEU A 31 -15.38 -6.20 -7.10
CA LEU A 31 -16.22 -6.82 -6.07
C LEU A 31 -15.37 -7.45 -4.96
N ALA A 32 -14.36 -8.23 -5.33
CA ALA A 32 -13.46 -8.85 -4.36
C ALA A 32 -12.68 -7.80 -3.54
N THR A 33 -12.23 -6.71 -4.18
CA THR A 33 -11.59 -5.58 -3.49
C THR A 33 -12.54 -4.93 -2.49
N ALA A 34 -13.81 -4.71 -2.86
CA ALA A 34 -14.82 -4.14 -1.97
C ALA A 34 -15.16 -5.03 -0.78
N ILE A 35 -15.27 -6.35 -0.98
CA ILE A 35 -15.48 -7.29 0.14
C ILE A 35 -14.29 -7.23 1.10
N ARG A 36 -13.07 -7.23 0.56
CA ARG A 36 -11.87 -7.19 1.38
C ARG A 36 -11.71 -5.88 2.14
N THR A 37 -12.08 -4.73 1.54
CA THR A 37 -12.02 -3.45 2.25
C THR A 37 -12.99 -3.43 3.44
N LEU A 38 -14.16 -4.07 3.34
CA LEU A 38 -15.06 -4.22 4.49
C LEU A 38 -14.43 -5.02 5.64
N VAL A 39 -13.70 -6.10 5.32
CA VAL A 39 -12.96 -6.87 6.33
C VAL A 39 -11.90 -6.01 7.02
N VAL A 40 -11.13 -5.22 6.24
CA VAL A 40 -10.13 -4.29 6.78
C VAL A 40 -10.79 -3.23 7.66
N VAL A 41 -11.88 -2.62 7.21
CA VAL A 41 -12.63 -1.63 7.99
C VAL A 41 -13.10 -2.21 9.32
N GLY A 42 -13.68 -3.40 9.31
CA GLY A 42 -14.11 -4.09 10.53
C GLY A 42 -12.95 -4.35 11.50
N MET A 43 -11.83 -4.87 10.99
CA MET A 43 -10.63 -5.12 11.80
C MET A 43 -10.03 -3.83 12.37
N SER A 44 -9.93 -2.76 11.57
CA SER A 44 -9.38 -1.48 12.01
C SER A 44 -10.23 -0.85 13.11
N TRP A 45 -11.55 -0.81 12.95
CA TRP A 45 -12.45 -0.27 13.99
C TRP A 45 -12.47 -1.12 15.26
N PHE A 46 -12.40 -2.45 15.12
CA PHE A 46 -12.28 -3.33 16.27
C PHE A 46 -11.06 -3.00 17.14
N ILE A 47 -9.91 -2.74 16.50
CA ILE A 47 -8.70 -2.32 17.22
C ILE A 47 -8.89 -0.95 17.88
N VAL A 48 -9.52 0.02 17.20
CA VAL A 48 -9.81 1.35 17.77
C VAL A 48 -10.65 1.24 19.04
N PHE A 49 -11.64 0.36 19.07
CA PHE A 49 -12.47 0.14 20.26
C PHE A 49 -11.70 -0.57 21.39
N ILE A 50 -10.86 -1.56 21.07
CA ILE A 50 -10.00 -2.21 22.08
C ILE A 50 -9.03 -1.22 22.72
N THR A 51 -8.45 -0.31 21.91
CA THR A 51 -7.50 0.69 22.41
C THR A 51 -8.17 1.92 23.02
N ASN A 52 -9.51 1.96 23.06
CA ASN A 52 -10.30 3.12 23.50
C ASN A 52 -9.95 4.43 22.76
N ALA A 53 -9.48 4.35 21.52
CA ALA A 53 -9.02 5.50 20.75
C ALA A 53 -10.16 6.28 20.06
N GLN A 54 -11.42 5.85 20.19
CA GLN A 54 -12.57 6.47 19.54
C GLN A 54 -12.78 7.95 19.90
N SER A 55 -12.39 8.38 21.10
CA SER A 55 -12.55 9.77 21.54
C SER A 55 -11.66 10.74 20.75
N GLY A 56 -10.55 10.26 20.19
CA GLY A 56 -9.61 11.07 19.42
C GLY A 56 -10.16 11.56 18.07
N ILE A 57 -11.34 11.09 17.63
CA ILE A 57 -11.99 11.57 16.40
C ILE A 57 -12.28 13.08 16.48
N HIS A 58 -12.64 13.57 17.67
CA HIS A 58 -12.93 14.98 17.89
C HIS A 58 -11.68 15.87 17.81
N ASP A 59 -10.50 15.30 18.02
CA ASP A 59 -9.22 16.01 18.00
C ASP A 59 -8.64 16.13 16.57
N ILE A 60 -9.27 15.47 15.58
CA ILE A 60 -8.81 15.50 14.18
C ILE A 60 -9.20 16.84 13.54
N SER A 61 -8.20 17.64 13.20
CA SER A 61 -8.39 18.92 12.49
C SER A 61 -9.03 18.73 11.10
N HIS A 62 -9.73 19.76 10.60
CA HIS A 62 -10.30 19.75 9.24
C HIS A 62 -9.26 19.50 8.13
N LYS A 63 -8.04 20.04 8.30
CA LYS A 63 -6.94 19.81 7.37
C LYS A 63 -6.54 18.33 7.37
N SER A 64 -6.42 17.72 8.56
CA SER A 64 -6.12 16.30 8.69
C SER A 64 -7.19 15.43 8.03
N TRP A 65 -8.47 15.76 8.21
CA TRP A 65 -9.58 15.08 7.54
C TRP A 65 -9.46 15.09 6.01
N LEU A 66 -9.11 16.24 5.42
CA LEU A 66 -8.91 16.35 3.98
C LEU A 66 -7.80 15.40 3.49
N PHE A 67 -6.64 15.42 4.16
CA PHE A 67 -5.53 14.53 3.79
C PHE A 67 -5.86 13.04 4.01
N LEU A 68 -6.62 12.70 5.06
CA LEU A 68 -7.06 11.32 5.29
C LEU A 68 -8.02 10.84 4.20
N ILE A 69 -8.97 11.68 3.77
CA ILE A 69 -9.89 11.35 2.68
C ILE A 69 -9.12 11.20 1.37
N LEU A 70 -8.24 12.13 1.03
CA LEU A 70 -7.42 12.05 -0.19
C LEU A 70 -6.52 10.82 -0.19
N SER A 71 -5.89 10.50 0.95
CA SER A 71 -5.08 9.29 1.12
C SER A 71 -5.91 8.01 0.97
N GLY A 72 -7.10 7.97 1.56
CA GLY A 72 -8.04 6.86 1.42
C GLY A 72 -8.48 6.63 -0.03
N LEU A 73 -8.82 7.71 -0.75
CA LEU A 73 -9.14 7.64 -2.19
C LEU A 73 -7.95 7.14 -3.01
N ALA A 74 -6.75 7.68 -2.79
CA ALA A 74 -5.53 7.25 -3.47
C ALA A 74 -5.24 5.76 -3.22
N THR A 75 -5.42 5.28 -1.98
CA THR A 75 -5.26 3.87 -1.61
C THR A 75 -6.30 2.99 -2.32
N GLY A 76 -7.57 3.44 -2.36
CA GLY A 76 -8.63 2.74 -3.08
C GLY A 76 -8.33 2.59 -4.57
N PHE A 77 -7.94 3.66 -5.25
CA PHE A 77 -7.53 3.62 -6.66
C PHE A 77 -6.31 2.71 -6.88
N SER A 78 -5.31 2.80 -6.02
CA SER A 78 -4.13 1.94 -6.06
C SER A 78 -4.53 0.45 -6.01
N TRP A 79 -5.39 0.06 -5.07
CA TRP A 79 -5.85 -1.32 -4.94
C TRP A 79 -6.66 -1.80 -6.15
N LEU A 80 -7.59 -0.98 -6.65
CA LEU A 80 -8.38 -1.35 -7.83
C LEU A 80 -7.48 -1.66 -9.03
N CYS A 81 -6.49 -0.80 -9.30
CA CYS A 81 -5.51 -1.02 -10.36
C CYS A 81 -4.61 -2.24 -10.08
N TYR A 82 -4.11 -2.38 -8.85
CA TYR A 82 -3.21 -3.46 -8.46
C TYR A 82 -3.86 -4.84 -8.55
N TYR A 83 -5.10 -4.99 -8.06
CA TYR A 83 -5.80 -6.28 -8.12
C TYR A 83 -6.32 -6.62 -9.51
N ALA A 84 -6.70 -5.61 -10.31
CA ALA A 84 -6.97 -5.83 -11.73
C ALA A 84 -5.71 -6.33 -12.46
N ALA A 85 -4.53 -5.77 -12.15
CA ALA A 85 -3.26 -6.24 -12.72
C ALA A 85 -2.89 -7.65 -12.23
N ILE A 86 -3.03 -7.94 -10.93
CA ILE A 86 -2.83 -9.28 -10.37
C ILE A 86 -3.73 -10.30 -11.04
N LYS A 87 -5.00 -9.97 -11.29
CA LYS A 87 -5.94 -10.87 -11.94
C LYS A 87 -5.41 -11.31 -13.31
N ASN A 88 -4.97 -10.34 -14.12
CA ASN A 88 -4.59 -10.56 -15.52
C ASN A 88 -3.11 -10.93 -15.73
N GLY A 89 -2.25 -10.79 -14.71
CA GLY A 89 -0.81 -11.00 -14.81
C GLY A 89 -0.24 -11.97 -13.78
N GLU A 90 1.08 -12.19 -13.86
CA GLU A 90 1.84 -12.94 -12.87
C GLU A 90 2.03 -12.10 -11.60
N VAL A 91 1.71 -12.67 -10.44
CA VAL A 91 1.80 -11.96 -9.14
C VAL A 91 3.21 -11.43 -8.89
N ALA A 92 4.24 -12.20 -9.28
CA ALA A 92 5.64 -11.80 -9.12
C ALA A 92 5.97 -10.52 -9.93
N LYS A 93 5.60 -10.46 -11.21
CA LYS A 93 5.83 -9.30 -12.08
C LYS A 93 5.05 -8.07 -11.62
N VAL A 94 3.75 -8.26 -11.29
CA VAL A 94 2.90 -7.16 -10.81
C VAL A 94 3.40 -6.60 -9.48
N THR A 95 3.84 -7.48 -8.57
CA THR A 95 4.41 -7.05 -7.27
C THR A 95 5.75 -6.34 -7.45
N ALA A 96 6.59 -6.78 -8.39
CA ALA A 96 7.83 -6.08 -8.72
C ALA A 96 7.56 -4.66 -9.22
N ILE A 97 6.63 -4.49 -10.17
CA ILE A 97 6.22 -3.16 -10.66
C ILE A 97 5.67 -2.30 -9.52
N ASP A 98 4.85 -2.86 -8.64
CA ASP A 98 4.34 -2.15 -7.45
C ASP A 98 5.47 -1.60 -6.55
N LYS A 99 6.62 -2.30 -6.43
CA LYS A 99 7.76 -1.81 -5.64
C LYS A 99 8.51 -0.64 -6.26
N THR A 100 8.28 -0.33 -7.54
CA THR A 100 8.76 0.91 -8.13
C THR A 100 8.11 2.16 -7.51
N SER A 101 7.00 2.01 -6.77
CA SER A 101 6.38 3.07 -5.98
C SER A 101 7.34 3.74 -4.98
N VAL A 102 8.41 3.05 -4.57
CA VAL A 102 9.49 3.63 -3.75
C VAL A 102 10.12 4.84 -4.44
N LEU A 103 10.33 4.78 -5.76
CA LEU A 103 10.90 5.89 -6.54
C LEU A 103 9.97 7.11 -6.53
N ILE A 104 8.67 6.87 -6.76
CA ILE A 104 7.64 7.91 -6.75
C ILE A 104 7.53 8.52 -5.35
N THR A 105 7.56 7.69 -4.31
CA THR A 105 7.50 8.12 -2.91
C THR A 105 8.68 9.02 -2.56
N PHE A 106 9.90 8.68 -2.98
CA PHE A 106 11.08 9.53 -2.80
C PHE A 106 10.91 10.90 -3.47
N ALA A 107 10.43 10.92 -4.72
CA ALA A 107 10.21 12.16 -5.44
C ALA A 107 9.14 13.03 -4.73
N LEU A 108 8.02 12.43 -4.32
CA LEU A 108 6.95 13.14 -3.61
C LEU A 108 7.42 13.63 -2.23
N ALA A 109 8.19 12.83 -1.49
CA ALA A 109 8.73 13.21 -0.19
C ALA A 109 9.74 14.36 -0.31
N PHE A 110 10.56 14.37 -1.35
CA PHE A 110 11.43 15.50 -1.66
C PHE A 110 10.62 16.78 -1.93
N ILE A 111 9.59 16.68 -2.79
CA ILE A 111 8.80 17.84 -3.24
C ILE A 111 7.88 18.39 -2.13
N PHE A 112 7.16 17.52 -1.43
CA PHE A 112 6.08 17.92 -0.52
C PHE A 112 6.49 17.93 0.96
N LEU A 113 7.43 17.08 1.37
CA LEU A 113 7.91 16.99 2.75
C LEU A 113 9.27 17.66 2.95
N GLY A 114 9.99 17.98 1.86
CA GLY A 114 11.33 18.57 1.93
C GLY A 114 12.38 17.61 2.49
N GLU A 115 12.15 16.30 2.40
CA GLU A 115 13.09 15.31 2.92
C GLU A 115 14.39 15.30 2.12
N GLU A 116 15.53 15.37 2.82
CA GLU A 116 16.84 15.23 2.20
C GLU A 116 17.25 13.76 2.11
N PHE A 117 17.54 13.30 0.89
CA PHE A 117 17.96 11.92 0.65
C PHE A 117 19.48 11.81 0.55
N SER A 118 20.05 10.87 1.30
CA SER A 118 21.46 10.52 1.16
C SER A 118 21.75 9.92 -0.22
N ARG A 119 22.99 10.06 -0.71
CA ARG A 119 23.44 9.39 -1.96
C ARG A 119 23.20 7.87 -1.92
N LYS A 120 23.35 7.25 -0.73
CA LYS A 120 23.11 5.81 -0.55
C LYS A 120 21.63 5.45 -0.77
N SER A 121 20.72 6.28 -0.26
CA SER A 121 19.28 6.08 -0.40
C SER A 121 18.85 6.20 -1.88
N ILE A 122 19.41 7.17 -2.60
CA ILE A 122 19.14 7.36 -4.04
C ILE A 122 19.63 6.16 -4.85
N ILE A 123 20.87 5.71 -4.60
CA ILE A 123 21.42 4.51 -5.27
C ILE A 123 20.55 3.28 -4.98
N GLY A 124 20.14 3.08 -3.71
CA GLY A 124 19.26 1.98 -3.33
C GLY A 124 17.92 2.03 -4.05
N ALA A 125 17.31 3.21 -4.16
CA ALA A 125 16.05 3.40 -4.86
C ALA A 125 16.19 3.05 -6.35
N ILE A 126 17.25 3.51 -7.02
CA ILE A 126 17.55 3.16 -8.42
C ILE A 126 17.75 1.66 -8.59
N LEU A 127 18.48 1.00 -7.68
CA LEU A 127 18.68 -0.45 -7.72
C LEU A 127 17.36 -1.22 -7.56
N ILE A 128 16.45 -0.76 -6.70
CA ILE A 128 15.10 -1.34 -6.59
C ILE A 128 14.36 -1.18 -7.92
N GLY A 129 14.44 -0.01 -8.55
CA GLY A 129 13.83 0.26 -9.86
C GLY A 129 14.35 -0.67 -10.96
N ILE A 130 15.67 -0.78 -11.10
CA ILE A 130 16.32 -1.65 -12.09
C ILE A 130 15.98 -3.11 -11.81
N GLY A 131 16.09 -3.57 -10.55
CA GLY A 131 15.75 -4.94 -10.18
C GLY A 131 14.28 -5.28 -10.49
N SER A 132 13.37 -4.34 -10.23
CA SER A 132 11.95 -4.51 -10.56
C SER A 132 11.72 -4.61 -12.06
N LEU A 133 12.43 -3.81 -12.88
CA LEU A 133 12.34 -3.88 -14.35
C LEU A 133 12.85 -5.23 -14.87
N VAL A 134 13.98 -5.71 -14.35
CA VAL A 134 14.58 -6.99 -14.74
C VAL A 134 13.65 -8.17 -14.43
N MET A 135 12.86 -8.10 -13.35
CA MET A 135 11.88 -9.14 -13.02
C MET A 135 10.70 -9.21 -14.01
N VAL A 136 10.46 -8.14 -14.78
CA VAL A 136 9.30 -8.01 -15.68
C VAL A 136 9.63 -8.41 -17.11
N ILE A 137 10.86 -8.13 -17.55
CA ILE A 137 11.42 -8.52 -18.86
C ILE A 137 11.53 -10.04 -18.94
#